data_AF-A0A1F5E598-F1
#
_entry.id   AF-A0A1F5E598-F1
#
_cell.length_a   1.000
_cell.length_b   1.000
_cell.length_c   1.000
_cell.angle_alpha   90.00
_cell.angle_beta   90.00
_cell.angle_gamma   90.00
#
_symmetry.space_group_name_H-M   'P 1'
#
loop_
_entity.id
_entity.type
_entity.pdbx_description
1 polymer ?
#
loop_
_entity_poly.entity_id
_entity_poly.type
_entity_poly.pdbx_seq_one_letter_code
_entity_poly.pdbx_strand_id
1 'polypeptide(L)' 'MDNNEFLTVEQVAGLLQVHWQTILNYIKSGKMEAVKLGKGYRISRNSLDKFIKENRANG' A
#
# COMPACT_ATOMS: atom_id res chain seq x y z
N MET A 1 -20.11 7.86 -1.35
CA MET A 1 -18.93 8.69 -1.64
C MET A 1 -17.80 7.72 -1.87
N ASP A 2 -17.56 7.40 -3.14
CA ASP A 2 -16.50 6.47 -3.56
C ASP A 2 -15.15 7.07 -3.20
N ASN A 3 -14.57 6.60 -2.09
CA ASN A 3 -13.21 6.95 -1.67
C ASN A 3 -12.21 6.27 -2.61
N ASN A 4 -12.15 6.74 -3.85
CA ASN A 4 -11.09 6.41 -4.81
C ASN A 4 -9.81 7.17 -4.46
N GLU A 5 -9.48 7.17 -3.17
CA GLU A 5 -8.33 7.86 -2.62
C GLU A 5 -7.09 7.03 -2.92
N PHE A 6 -6.20 7.63 -3.71
CA PHE A 6 -4.88 7.09 -3.98
C PHE A 6 -3.90 7.64 -2.96
N LEU A 7 -3.28 6.74 -2.21
CA LEU A 7 -2.28 7.04 -1.20
C LEU A 7 -0.88 6.95 -1.81
N THR A 8 0.03 7.79 -1.35
CA THR A 8 1.45 7.64 -1.65
C THR A 8 2.07 6.52 -0.81
N VAL A 9 3.25 6.06 -1.22
CA VAL A 9 4.07 5.11 -0.46
C VAL A 9 4.30 5.62 0.97
N GLU A 10 4.60 6.91 1.13
CA GLU A 10 4.86 7.53 2.43
C GLU A 10 3.59 7.60 3.29
N GLN A 11 2.43 7.91 2.71
CA GLN A 11 1.17 7.90 3.43
C GLN A 11 0.82 6.49 3.93
N VAL A 12 0.95 5.47 3.08
CA VAL A 12 0.71 4.08 3.48
C VAL A 12 1.71 3.62 4.56
N ALA A 13 2.98 4.01 4.42
CA ALA A 13 4.00 3.75 5.42
C ALA A 13 3.64 4.37 6.77
N GLY A 14 3.16 5.62 6.78
CA GLY A 14 2.66 6.28 7.98
C GLY A 14 1.46 5.58 8.60
N LEU A 15 0.50 5.12 7.79
CA LEU A 15 -0.69 4.40 8.27
C LEU A 15 -0.34 3.04 8.90
N LEU A 16 0.63 2.33 8.32
CA LEU A 16 1.08 1.03 8.81
C LEU A 16 2.19 1.14 9.87
N GLN A 17 2.65 2.35 10.18
CA GLN A 17 3.79 2.63 11.05
C GLN A 17 5.06 1.84 10.68
N VAL A 18 5.35 1.76 9.38
CA VAL A 18 6.55 1.11 8.84
C VAL A 18 7.39 2.09 8.03
N HIS A 19 8.62 1.70 7.70
CA HIS A 19 9.47 2.49 6.82
C HIS A 19 8.94 2.43 5.36
N TRP A 20 9.01 3.54 4.63
CA TRP A 20 8.55 3.63 3.22
C TRP A 20 9.22 2.59 2.30
N GLN A 21 10.48 2.25 2.58
CA GLN A 21 11.20 1.21 1.85
C GLN A 21 10.55 -0.16 1.98
N THR A 22 9.92 -0.45 3.12
CA THR A 22 9.17 -1.69 3.36
C THR A 22 7.95 -1.75 2.44
N ILE A 23 7.22 -0.64 2.30
CA ILE A 23 6.10 -0.54 1.36
C ILE A 23 6.58 -0.73 -0.09
N LEU A 24 7.70 -0.12 -0.48
CA LEU A 24 8.29 -0.36 -1.80
C LEU A 24 8.68 -1.82 -2.01
N ASN A 25 9.20 -2.50 -0.99
CA ASN A 25 9.52 -3.92 -1.07
C ASN A 25 8.25 -4.76 -1.23
N TYR A 26 7.15 -4.43 -0.55
CA TYR A 26 5.86 -5.10 -0.74
C TYR A 26 5.31 -4.91 -2.15
N ILE A 27 5.43 -3.71 -2.72
CA ILE A 27 5.05 -3.44 -4.11
C ILE A 27 5.92 -4.25 -5.08
N LYS A 28 7.25 -4.19 -4.91
CA LYS A 28 8.21 -4.90 -5.77
C LYS A 28 8.08 -6.42 -5.70
N SER A 29 7.73 -6.97 -4.53
CA SER A 29 7.49 -8.40 -4.34
C SER A 29 6.10 -8.86 -4.78
N GLY A 30 5.25 -7.94 -5.25
CA GLY A 30 3.87 -8.24 -5.65
C GLY A 30 2.91 -8.49 -4.48
N LYS A 31 3.35 -8.27 -3.24
CA LYS A 31 2.51 -8.41 -2.04
C LYS A 31 1.49 -7.29 -1.89
N MET A 32 1.76 -6.11 -2.43
CA MET A 32 0.86 -4.96 -2.36
C MET A 32 0.66 -4.38 -3.77
N GLU A 33 -0.60 -4.33 -4.21
CA GLU A 33 -0.96 -3.74 -5.50
C GLU A 33 -0.80 -2.21 -5.47
N ALA A 34 -0.12 -1.67 -6.47
CA ALA A 34 0.08 -0.23 -6.63
C ALA A 34 0.22 0.14 -8.11
N VAL A 35 -0.20 1.36 -8.44
CA VAL A 35 -0.07 1.95 -9.78
C VAL A 35 1.16 2.84 -9.80
N LYS A 36 2.05 2.64 -10.79
CA LYS A 36 3.20 3.51 -11.00
C LYS A 36 2.73 4.81 -11.67
N LEU A 37 2.99 5.95 -11.03
CA LEU A 37 2.62 7.27 -11.52
C LEU A 37 3.85 8.19 -11.47
N GLY A 38 4.46 8.40 -12.65
CA GLY A 38 5.72 9.12 -12.78
C GLY A 38 6.86 8.44 -12.01
N LYS A 39 7.46 9.16 -11.06
CA LYS A 39 8.58 8.67 -10.21
C LYS A 39 8.11 7.92 -8.96
N GLY A 40 6.81 7.89 -8.68
CA GLY A 40 6.26 7.29 -7.46
C GLY A 40 5.24 6.20 -7.73
N TYR A 41 4.75 5.59 -6.63
CA TYR A 41 3.62 4.68 -6.66
C TYR A 41 2.40 5.32 -5.98
N ARG A 42 1.23 4.88 -6.42
CA ARG A 42 -0.07 5.21 -5.86
C ARG A 42 -0.77 3.91 -5.47
N ILE A 43 -1.18 3.81 -4.22
CA ILE A 43 -1.81 2.64 -3.65
C ILE A 43 -3.26 3.02 -3.42
N SER A 44 -4.19 2.29 -4.03
CA SER A 44 -5.61 2.54 -3.78
C SER A 44 -5.95 2.13 -2.35
N ARG A 45 -6.92 2.80 -1.72
CA ARG A 45 -7.40 2.39 -0.39
C ARG A 45 -7.82 0.91 -0.35
N ASN A 46 -8.47 0.44 -1.41
CA ASN A 46 -8.87 -0.96 -1.55
C ASN A 46 -7.66 -1.92 -1.56
N SER A 47 -6.57 -1.57 -2.27
CA SER A 47 -5.34 -2.35 -2.28
C SER A 47 -4.70 -2.44 -0.89
N LEU A 48 -4.72 -1.34 -0.13
CA LEU A 48 -4.25 -1.33 1.26
C LEU A 48 -5.11 -2.21 2.17
N ASP A 49 -6.44 -2.09 2.08
CA ASP A 49 -7.36 -2.90 2.88
C ASP A 49 -7.23 -4.40 2.55
N LYS A 50 -7.05 -4.74 1.27
CA LYS A 50 -6.77 -6.11 0.81
C LYS A 50 -5.46 -6.62 1.41
N PHE A 51 -4.39 -5.84 1.33
CA PHE A 51 -3.10 -6.19 1.93
C PHE A 51 -3.22 -6.47 3.43
N ILE A 52 -3.93 -5.62 4.18
CA ILE A 52 -4.14 -5.81 5.63
C ILE A 52 -4.95 -7.07 5.90
N LYS A 53 -5.99 -7.35 5.10
CA LYS A 53 -6.80 -8.58 5.23
C LYS A 53 -5.98 -9.84 4.95
N GLU A 54 -5.18 -9.85 3.90
CA GLU A 54 -4.33 -11.01 3.54
C GLU A 54 -3.24 -11.26 4.59
N ASN A 55 -2.71 -10.20 5.21
CA ASN A 55 -1.70 -10.32 6.27
C ASN A 55 -2.31 -10.46 7.68
N ARG A 56 -3.65 -10.42 7.82
CA ARG A 56 -4.35 -10.60 9.11
C ARG A 56 -4.41 -12.06 9.59
N ALA A 57 -3.80 -13.01 8.88
CA ALA A 57 -3.91 -14.45 9.14
C ALA A 57 -2.60 -15.08 9.67
N ASN A 58 -1.98 -14.48 10.69
CA ASN A 58 -0.96 -15.15 11.53
C ASN A 58 -1.18 -14.87 13.02
N GLY A 59 -2.44 -14.92 13.45
CA GLY A 59 -2.85 -14.89 14.86
C GLY A 59 -3.48 -16.21 15.25
#